data_AF-A0A920FTT2-F1
#
_entry.id   AF-A0A920FTT2-F1
#
_cell.length_a   1.000
_cell.length_b   1.000
_cell.length_c   1.000
_cell.angle_alpha   90.00
_cell.angle_beta   90.00
_cell.angle_gamma   90.00
#
_symmetry.space_group_name_H-M   'P 1'
#
loop_
_entity.id
_entity.type
_entity.pdbx_description
1 polymer ?
#
loop_
_entity_poly.entity_id
_entity_poly.type
_entity_poly.pdbx_seq_one_letter_code
_entity_poly.pdbx_strand_id
1 'polypeptide(L)'
;MSNKDQTKILKELNLLCEDPSILKIFHNAKYDSVILKRFLVNTVSFQDTLLMSFFINNGLTKHNLEDLYYYYFGEEKEKFKDVIKNESKRNYKDFSEVPLQAATNYAAHDAMQLINYMKHCNNKFQKP
;
A
#
# COMPACT_ATOMS: atom_id res chain seq x y z
N MET A 1 -2.98 -4.18 -21.59
CA MET A 1 -1.77 -5.03 -21.52
C MET A 1 -2.12 -6.40 -22.07
N SER A 2 -1.22 -7.06 -22.80
CA SER A 2 -1.47 -8.43 -23.26
C SER A 2 -1.49 -9.39 -22.08
N ASN A 3 -2.32 -10.44 -22.12
CA ASN A 3 -2.40 -11.46 -21.07
C ASN A 3 -1.02 -12.14 -20.81
N LYS A 4 -0.15 -12.14 -21.82
CA LYS A 4 1.25 -12.61 -21.71
C LYS A 4 2.12 -11.71 -20.83
N ASP A 5 1.96 -10.39 -20.91
CA ASP A 5 2.79 -9.44 -20.15
C ASP A 5 2.45 -9.49 -18.66
N GLN A 6 1.16 -9.56 -18.34
CA GLN A 6 0.69 -9.70 -16.96
C GLN A 6 1.21 -11.00 -16.33
N THR A 7 1.15 -12.12 -17.05
CA THR A 7 1.66 -13.41 -16.56
C THR A 7 3.16 -13.34 -16.26
N LYS A 8 3.94 -12.65 -17.11
CA LYS A 8 5.38 -12.47 -16.89
C LYS A 8 5.64 -11.64 -15.62
N ILE A 9 4.95 -10.51 -15.46
CA ILE A 9 5.08 -9.63 -14.30
C ILE A 9 4.73 -10.38 -13.00
N LEU A 10 3.63 -11.15 -13.00
CA LEU A 10 3.21 -11.91 -11.82
C LEU A 10 4.23 -12.98 -11.42
N LYS A 11 4.89 -13.64 -12.40
CA LYS A 11 5.96 -14.60 -12.11
C LYS A 11 7.17 -13.94 -11.47
N GLU A 12 7.62 -12.81 -12.02
CA GLU A 12 8.75 -12.06 -11.48
C GLU A 12 8.43 -11.52 -10.08
N LEU A 13 7.21 -11.02 -9.85
CA LEU A 13 6.74 -10.58 -8.55
C LEU A 13 6.71 -11.73 -7.53
N ASN A 14 6.25 -12.93 -7.94
CA ASN A 14 6.18 -14.08 -7.04
C ASN A 14 7.55 -14.47 -6.47
N LEU A 15 8.62 -14.39 -7.29
CA LEU A 15 9.98 -14.68 -6.82
C LEU A 15 10.38 -13.80 -5.63
N LEU A 16 9.97 -12.52 -5.63
CA LEU A 16 10.25 -11.59 -4.54
C LEU A 16 9.31 -11.81 -3.34
N CYS A 17 8.05 -12.14 -3.61
CA CYS A 17 7.04 -12.36 -2.58
C CYS A 17 7.28 -13.65 -1.78
N GLU A 18 7.78 -14.72 -2.41
CA GLU A 18 8.05 -16.01 -1.77
C GLU A 18 9.40 -16.08 -1.06
N ASP A 19 10.32 -15.14 -1.33
CA ASP A 19 11.61 -15.09 -0.66
C ASP A 19 11.46 -14.61 0.80
N PRO A 20 11.78 -15.45 1.81
CA PRO A 20 11.69 -15.05 3.22
C PRO A 20 12.75 -14.03 3.64
N SER A 21 13.84 -13.89 2.89
CA SER A 21 14.90 -12.91 3.16
C SER A 21 14.51 -11.49 2.78
N ILE A 22 13.49 -11.33 1.92
CA ILE A 22 12.94 -10.04 1.52
C ILE A 22 11.74 -9.74 2.41
N LEU A 23 11.85 -8.70 3.23
CA LEU A 23 10.76 -8.21 4.06
C LEU A 23 9.82 -7.32 3.24
N LYS A 24 8.53 -7.69 3.17
CA LYS A 24 7.48 -6.89 2.53
C LYS A 24 6.76 -6.02 3.56
N ILE A 25 6.41 -4.79 3.21
CA ILE A 25 5.67 -3.89 4.09
C ILE A 25 4.31 -3.63 3.45
N PHE A 26 3.24 -3.85 4.19
CA PHE A 26 1.86 -3.59 3.78
C PHE A 26 1.13 -2.67 4.78
N HIS A 27 0.01 -2.13 4.34
CA HIS A 27 -0.97 -1.47 5.19
C HIS A 27 -2.31 -2.18 4.98
N ASN A 28 -2.74 -2.96 5.97
CA ASN A 28 -3.84 -3.94 5.83
C ASN A 28 -3.46 -5.15 4.94
N ALA A 29 -2.40 -5.87 5.33
CA ALA A 29 -1.79 -6.96 4.58
C ALA A 29 -2.78 -8.08 4.18
N LYS A 30 -3.88 -8.22 4.93
CA LYS A 30 -4.98 -9.15 4.60
C LYS A 30 -5.53 -8.89 3.20
N TYR A 31 -5.72 -7.62 2.82
CA TYR A 31 -6.29 -7.27 1.53
C TYR A 31 -5.34 -7.68 0.39
N ASP A 32 -4.09 -7.26 0.46
CA ASP A 32 -3.07 -7.58 -0.55
C ASP A 32 -2.86 -9.09 -0.68
N SER A 33 -2.77 -9.80 0.45
CA SER A 33 -2.58 -11.26 0.45
C SER A 33 -3.73 -12.00 -0.25
N VAL A 34 -4.99 -11.57 -0.04
CA VAL A 34 -6.15 -12.18 -0.70
C VAL A 34 -6.15 -11.90 -2.20
N ILE A 35 -5.77 -10.69 -2.62
CA ILE A 35 -5.70 -10.33 -4.04
C ILE A 35 -4.55 -11.08 -4.73
N LEU A 36 -3.35 -11.05 -4.17
CA LEU A 36 -2.16 -11.72 -4.71
C LEU A 36 -2.36 -13.24 -4.84
N LYS A 37 -3.02 -13.86 -3.86
CA LYS A 37 -3.33 -15.30 -3.89
C LYS A 37 -4.22 -15.68 -5.08
N ARG A 38 -5.11 -14.80 -5.55
CA ARG A 38 -5.93 -15.06 -6.76
C ARG A 38 -5.08 -15.17 -8.02
N PHE A 39 -3.91 -14.56 -8.00
CA PHE A 39 -2.92 -14.59 -9.09
C PHE A 39 -1.78 -15.58 -8.83
N LEU A 40 -1.97 -16.51 -7.88
CA LEU A 40 -0.97 -17.51 -7.47
C LEU A 40 0.33 -16.89 -6.96
N VAL A 41 0.27 -15.66 -6.44
CA VAL A 41 1.40 -15.02 -5.77
C VAL A 41 1.31 -15.32 -4.28
N ASN A 42 2.31 -16.03 -3.74
CA ASN A 42 2.38 -16.35 -2.32
C ASN A 42 3.33 -15.38 -1.62
N THR A 43 2.84 -14.70 -0.58
CA THR A 43 3.62 -13.69 0.13
C THR A 43 4.00 -14.19 1.52
N VAL A 44 5.31 -14.36 1.74
CA VAL A 44 5.90 -14.70 3.04
C VAL A 44 6.70 -13.53 3.58
N SER A 45 7.07 -13.50 4.87
CA SER A 45 7.93 -12.46 5.45
C SER A 45 7.42 -11.04 5.17
N PHE A 46 6.36 -10.64 5.88
CA PHE A 46 5.77 -9.31 5.75
C PHE A 46 5.42 -8.68 7.10
N GLN A 47 5.32 -7.35 7.09
CA GLN A 47 4.84 -6.54 8.22
C GLN A 47 3.58 -5.77 7.82
N ASP A 48 2.67 -5.60 8.78
CA ASP A 48 1.43 -4.85 8.60
C ASP A 48 1.43 -3.61 9.48
N THR A 49 1.60 -2.45 8.83
CA THR A 49 1.60 -1.15 9.52
C THR A 49 0.26 -0.79 10.14
N LEU A 50 -0.86 -1.35 9.64
CA LEU A 50 -2.17 -1.16 10.27
C LEU A 50 -2.13 -1.74 11.68
N LEU A 51 -1.68 -2.98 11.84
CA LEU A 51 -1.58 -3.63 13.16
C LEU A 51 -0.57 -2.91 14.05
N MET A 52 0.58 -2.51 13.50
CA MET A 52 1.57 -1.74 14.25
C MET A 52 1.00 -0.43 14.80
N SER A 53 0.15 0.25 14.05
CA SER A 53 -0.47 1.50 14.48
C SER A 53 -1.38 1.32 15.71
N PHE A 54 -2.07 0.19 15.83
CA PHE A 54 -2.87 -0.16 17.02
C PHE A 54 -1.98 -0.37 18.25
N PHE A 55 -0.80 -0.97 18.09
CA PHE A 55 0.14 -1.16 19.19
C PHE A 55 0.78 0.14 19.67
N ILE A 56 1.09 1.06 18.75
CA ILE A 56 1.75 2.32 19.11
C ILE A 56 0.80 3.24 19.85
N ASN A 57 -0.39 3.49 19.30
CA ASN A 57 -1.33 4.47 19.86
C ASN A 57 -2.77 4.12 19.43
N ASN A 58 -3.42 3.22 20.16
CA ASN A 58 -4.84 2.94 19.93
C ASN A 58 -5.70 4.15 20.36
N GLY A 59 -6.56 4.64 19.46
CA GLY A 59 -7.58 5.64 19.78
C GLY A 59 -7.18 7.12 19.66
N LEU A 60 -5.93 7.46 19.32
CA LEU A 60 -5.52 8.86 19.08
C LEU A 60 -5.92 9.38 17.69
N THR A 61 -5.91 8.50 16.70
CA THR A 61 -6.30 8.79 15.32
C THR A 61 -6.89 7.54 14.69
N LYS A 62 -7.52 7.70 13.53
CA LYS A 62 -7.93 6.55 12.72
C LYS A 62 -6.68 5.86 12.17
N HIS A 63 -6.78 4.55 12.01
CA HIS A 63 -5.66 3.70 11.64
C HIS A 63 -5.50 3.52 10.12
N ASN A 64 -6.25 4.27 9.30
CA ASN A 64 -6.00 4.27 7.86
C ASN A 64 -4.73 5.09 7.55
N LEU A 65 -4.07 4.80 6.43
CA LEU A 65 -2.80 5.42 6.08
C LEU A 65 -2.91 6.94 5.92
N GLU A 66 -4.02 7.46 5.38
CA GLU A 66 -4.28 8.91 5.22
C GLU A 66 -4.21 9.64 6.57
N ASP A 67 -4.99 9.18 7.54
CA ASP A 67 -5.12 9.81 8.86
C ASP A 67 -3.84 9.60 9.70
N LEU A 68 -3.17 8.45 9.57
CA LEU A 68 -1.89 8.20 10.24
C LEU A 68 -0.79 9.11 9.70
N TYR A 69 -0.65 9.20 8.38
CA TYR A 69 0.41 9.98 7.76
C TYR A 69 0.24 11.47 8.03
N TYR A 70 -0.99 11.99 7.93
CA TYR A 70 -1.30 13.36 8.32
C TYR A 70 -1.00 13.64 9.79
N TYR A 71 -1.40 12.74 10.70
CA TYR A 71 -1.18 12.92 12.14
C TYR A 71 0.31 12.99 12.51
N TYR A 72 1.16 12.14 11.93
CA TYR A 72 2.57 12.06 12.30
C TYR A 72 3.49 12.99 11.51
N PHE A 73 3.12 13.34 10.27
CA PHE A 73 3.99 14.10 9.35
C PHE A 73 3.39 15.43 8.89
N GLY A 74 2.10 15.69 9.15
CA GLY A 74 1.42 16.92 8.74
C GLY A 74 1.15 17.03 7.24
N GLU A 75 1.39 15.97 6.49
CA GLU A 75 1.23 15.92 5.03
C GLU A 75 -0.10 15.28 4.65
N GLU A 76 -0.86 15.94 3.77
CA GLU A 76 -2.10 15.38 3.23
C GLU A 76 -1.80 14.41 2.09
N LYS A 77 -2.38 13.21 2.18
CA LYS A 77 -2.33 12.20 1.14
C LYS A 77 -3.45 12.43 0.13
N GLU A 78 -3.14 12.26 -1.15
CA GLU A 78 -4.16 12.23 -2.21
C GLU A 78 -5.14 11.08 -1.92
N LYS A 79 -6.44 11.37 -1.94
CA LYS A 79 -7.47 10.38 -1.62
C LYS A 79 -7.77 9.55 -2.84
N PHE A 80 -8.05 8.26 -2.64
CA PHE A 80 -8.46 7.35 -3.72
C PHE A 80 -9.64 7.93 -4.53
N LYS A 81 -10.59 8.57 -3.84
CA LYS A 81 -11.78 9.19 -4.45
C LYS A 81 -11.46 10.31 -5.42
N ASP A 82 -10.33 10.98 -5.23
CA ASP A 82 -9.93 12.10 -6.07
C ASP A 82 -9.17 11.60 -7.30
N VAL A 83 -8.40 10.51 -7.16
CA VAL A 83 -7.76 9.82 -8.30
C VAL A 83 -8.77 9.19 -9.26
N ILE A 84 -9.86 8.60 -8.75
CA ILE A 84 -10.90 8.01 -9.59
C ILE A 84 -11.87 9.05 -10.19
N LYS A 85 -11.76 10.33 -9.81
CA LYS A 85 -12.53 11.40 -10.45
C LYS A 85 -11.71 12.00 -11.57
N ASN A 86 -12.24 11.96 -12.79
CA ASN A 86 -11.66 12.71 -13.89
C ASN A 86 -11.88 14.22 -13.66
N GLU A 87 -10.95 15.06 -14.14
CA GLU A 87 -11.05 16.53 -14.21
C GLU A 87 -12.42 17.02 -14.74
N SER A 88 -13.07 16.22 -15.59
CA SER A 88 -14.42 16.49 -16.12
C SER A 88 -15.59 16.17 -15.15
N LYS A 89 -15.35 15.92 -13.86
CA LYS A 89 -16.33 15.50 -12.84
C LYS A 89 -17.08 14.19 -13.14
N ARG A 90 -16.55 13.39 -14.07
CA ARG A 90 -17.04 12.02 -14.35
C ARG A 90 -16.16 11.04 -13.59
N ASN A 91 -16.77 10.10 -12.86
CA ASN A 91 -16.02 9.07 -12.14
C ASN A 91 -15.57 7.98 -13.13
N TYR A 92 -14.29 7.60 -13.07
CA TYR A 92 -13.83 6.32 -13.60
C TYR A 92 -14.60 5.19 -12.91
N LYS A 93 -14.95 4.15 -13.65
CA LYS A 93 -15.69 3.01 -13.10
C LYS A 93 -14.85 2.25 -12.07
N ASP A 94 -13.56 2.09 -12.37
CA ASP A 94 -12.58 1.47 -11.49
C ASP A 94 -11.17 2.00 -11.81
N PHE A 95 -10.19 1.56 -11.03
CA PHE A 95 -8.81 2.04 -11.13
C PHE A 95 -8.13 1.67 -12.47
N SER A 96 -8.66 0.71 -13.23
CA SER A 96 -8.09 0.33 -14.53
C SER A 96 -8.34 1.38 -15.63
N GLU A 97 -9.30 2.28 -15.43
CA GLU A 97 -9.60 3.38 -16.35
C GLU A 97 -8.81 4.67 -16.02
N VAL A 98 -8.13 4.71 -14.87
CA VAL A 98 -7.32 5.86 -14.45
C VAL A 98 -6.10 6.01 -15.39
N PRO A 99 -5.76 7.24 -15.82
CA PRO A 99 -4.58 7.47 -16.66
C PRO A 99 -3.32 6.91 -16.01
N LEU A 100 -2.48 6.22 -16.78
CA LEU A 100 -1.31 5.51 -16.26
C LEU A 100 -0.42 6.39 -15.38
N GLN A 101 -0.20 7.64 -15.77
CA GLN A 101 0.63 8.57 -14.99
C GLN A 101 0.02 8.86 -13.60
N ALA A 102 -1.28 9.13 -13.54
CA ALA A 102 -1.98 9.38 -12.28
C ALA A 102 -2.00 8.14 -11.39
N ALA A 103 -2.32 6.97 -11.97
CA ALA A 103 -2.30 5.69 -11.27
C ALA A 103 -0.90 5.37 -10.69
N THR A 104 0.15 5.63 -11.47
CA THR A 104 1.54 5.41 -11.05
C THR A 104 1.93 6.35 -9.91
N ASN A 105 1.63 7.64 -10.04
CA ASN A 105 1.94 8.63 -9.02
C ASN A 105 1.26 8.30 -7.69
N TYR A 106 -0.04 7.97 -7.73
CA TYR A 106 -0.80 7.58 -6.55
C TYR A 106 -0.21 6.33 -5.88
N ALA A 107 -0.01 5.24 -6.64
CA ALA A 107 0.52 3.99 -6.09
C ALA A 107 1.95 4.15 -5.53
N ALA A 108 2.80 4.93 -6.20
CA ALA A 108 4.16 5.19 -5.73
C ALA A 108 4.16 6.05 -4.45
N HIS A 109 3.28 7.05 -4.36
CA HIS A 109 3.14 7.88 -3.18
C HIS A 109 2.69 7.04 -1.96
N ASP A 110 1.68 6.18 -2.13
CA ASP A 110 1.22 5.26 -1.09
C ASP A 110 2.35 4.36 -0.56
N ALA A 111 3.14 3.78 -1.47
CA ALA A 111 4.28 2.94 -1.09
C ALA A 111 5.37 3.73 -0.34
N MET A 112 5.66 4.96 -0.76
CA MET A 112 6.65 5.81 -0.11
C MET A 112 6.22 6.21 1.31
N GLN A 113 4.97 6.64 1.48
CA GLN A 113 4.41 6.99 2.78
C GLN A 113 4.41 5.81 3.74
N LEU A 114 4.07 4.63 3.24
CA LEU A 114 4.10 3.39 4.00
C LEU A 114 5.50 3.10 4.57
N ILE A 115 6.55 3.26 3.76
CA ILE A 115 7.94 3.09 4.19
C ILE A 115 8.32 4.12 5.26
N ASN A 116 7.94 5.39 5.07
CA ASN A 116 8.20 6.45 6.05
C ASN A 116 7.51 6.19 7.38
N TYR A 117 6.25 5.76 7.34
CA TYR A 117 5.49 5.39 8.53
C TYR A 117 6.09 4.17 9.23
N MET A 118 6.50 3.15 8.48
CA MET A 118 7.19 1.98 9.03
C MET A 118 8.48 2.35 9.78
N LYS A 119 9.28 3.26 9.22
CA LYS A 119 10.48 3.80 9.88
C LYS A 119 10.12 4.53 11.19
N HIS A 120 9.06 5.34 11.18
CA HIS A 120 8.56 6.00 12.40
C HIS A 120 8.18 4.96 13.46
N CYS A 121 7.45 3.92 13.07
CA CYS A 121 7.03 2.85 13.98
C CYS A 121 8.23 2.13 14.61
N ASN A 122 9.21 1.72 13.80
CA ASN A 122 10.42 1.05 14.28
C ASN A 122 11.19 1.88 15.31
N ASN A 123 11.31 3.20 15.09
CA ASN A 123 11.96 4.11 16.04
C ASN A 123 11.23 4.20 17.39
N LYS A 124 9.92 3.92 17.43
CA LYS A 124 9.13 3.89 18.67
C LYS A 124 9.29 2.57 19.41
N PHE A 125 9.33 1.44 18.70
CA PHE A 125 9.52 0.11 19.31
C PHE A 125 10.95 -0.16 19.80
N GLN A 126 11.94 0.58 19.29
CA GLN A 126 13.34 0.45 19.73
C GLN A 126 13.67 1.29 20.98
N LYS A 127 12.72 2.07 21.51
CA LYS A 127 12.92 2.80 22.77
C LYS A 127 12.58 1.86 23.94
N PRO A 128 13.48 1.74 24.94
CA PRO A 128 13.28 0.88 26.10
C PRO A 128 12.10 1.33 26.96
#